data_AF-A0A4R2NL27-F1
#
_entry.id   AF-A0A4R2NL27-F1
#
_cell.length_a   1.000
_cell.length_b   1.000
_cell.length_c   1.000
_cell.angle_alpha   90.00
_cell.angle_beta   90.00
_cell.angle_gamma   90.00
#
_symmetry.space_group_name_H-M   'P 1'
#
loop_
_entity.id
_entity.type
_entity.pdbx_description
1 polymer ?
#
loop_
_entity_poly.entity_id
_entity_poly.type
_entity_poly.pdbx_seq_one_letter_code
_entity_poly.pdbx_strand_id
1 'polypeptide(L)'
;MRKPHGDVMWTELMTRDLQGALKYYRAVCGWHFQPFPLTMPGGGTYYIGSKGDKPVIGVLDLNTLPDTDHMAPQWFSYFAVRDLDAALKQSEAAGGTIQRPPFEVPHIGRIAIVTDPTGASLGLIVPA
;
A
#
# COMPACT_ATOMS: atom_id res chain seq x y z
N MET A 1 -23.59 -6.30 -4.70
CA MET A 1 -22.82 -5.15 -4.17
C MET A 1 -22.03 -4.52 -5.30
N ARG A 2 -21.94 -3.19 -5.35
CA ARG A 2 -21.14 -2.47 -6.36
C ARG A 2 -19.66 -2.70 -6.06
N LYS A 3 -18.86 -3.14 -7.06
CA LYS A 3 -17.39 -3.24 -6.91
C LYS A 3 -16.83 -1.84 -6.53
N PRO A 4 -15.87 -1.73 -5.58
CA PRO A 4 -15.44 -0.46 -4.95
C PRO A 4 -14.61 0.48 -5.85
N HIS A 5 -15.05 0.75 -7.07
CA HIS A 5 -14.32 1.58 -8.03
C HIS A 5 -14.14 3.02 -7.56
N GLY A 6 -12.89 3.48 -7.47
CA GLY A 6 -12.52 4.84 -7.09
C GLY A 6 -12.41 5.06 -5.59
N ASP A 7 -12.69 4.05 -4.77
CA ASP A 7 -12.56 4.15 -3.32
C ASP A 7 -11.10 4.03 -2.89
N VAL A 8 -10.71 4.79 -1.87
CA VAL A 8 -9.46 4.52 -1.14
C VAL A 8 -9.67 3.26 -0.32
N MET A 9 -9.11 2.15 -0.80
CA MET A 9 -9.33 0.83 -0.21
C MET A 9 -8.40 0.57 0.97
N TRP A 10 -7.16 1.05 0.88
CA TRP A 10 -6.16 0.84 1.91
C TRP A 10 -5.13 1.96 1.90
N THR A 11 -4.49 2.20 3.05
CA THR A 11 -3.35 3.09 3.15
C THR A 11 -2.33 2.50 4.12
N GLU A 12 -1.07 2.72 3.83
CA GLU A 12 0.03 2.24 4.65
C GLU A 12 1.13 3.27 4.78
N LEU A 13 1.83 3.22 5.90
CA LEU A 13 3.07 3.98 6.08
C LEU A 13 4.25 3.13 5.61
N MET A 14 5.05 3.66 4.70
CA MET A 14 6.35 3.12 4.35
C MET A 14 7.43 3.92 5.08
N THR A 15 8.27 3.28 5.89
CA THR A 15 9.31 3.94 6.68
C THR A 15 10.49 3.03 6.98
N ARG A 16 11.66 3.60 7.27
CA ARG A 16 12.84 2.88 7.78
C ARG A 16 12.91 2.86 9.31
N ASP A 17 12.22 3.78 9.98
CA ASP A 17 12.06 3.77 11.43
C ASP A 17 10.72 3.14 11.80
N LEU A 18 10.61 1.83 11.57
CA LEU A 18 9.40 1.07 11.87
C LEU A 18 9.02 1.22 13.35
N GLN A 19 9.96 0.94 14.26
CA GLN A 19 9.66 0.94 15.70
C GLN A 19 9.29 2.33 16.23
N GLY A 20 9.97 3.38 15.76
CA GLY A 20 9.61 4.76 16.09
C GLY A 20 8.23 5.13 15.58
N ALA A 21 7.88 4.75 14.35
CA ALA A 21 6.54 4.96 13.81
C ALA A 21 5.46 4.22 14.62
N LEU A 22 5.65 2.93 14.93
CA LEU A 22 4.71 2.16 15.75
C LEU A 22 4.50 2.82 17.13
N LYS A 23 5.58 3.24 17.79
CA LYS A 23 5.51 3.96 19.07
C LYS A 23 4.76 5.28 18.95
N TYR A 24 5.05 6.07 17.93
CA TYR A 24 4.43 7.36 17.70
C TYR A 24 2.92 7.24 17.46
N TYR A 25 2.50 6.39 16.51
CA TYR A 25 1.08 6.25 16.18
C TYR A 25 0.27 5.50 17.25
N ARG A 26 0.91 4.64 18.08
CA ARG A 26 0.29 4.18 19.33
C ARG A 26 -0.06 5.33 20.26
N ALA A 27 0.87 6.26 20.46
CA ALA A 27 0.69 7.39 21.38
C ALA A 27 -0.30 8.43 20.85
N VAL A 28 -0.23 8.77 19.56
CA VAL A 28 -1.03 9.86 18.97
C VAL A 28 -2.43 9.38 18.56
N CYS A 29 -2.52 8.22 17.90
CA CYS A 29 -3.79 7.72 17.34
C CYS A 29 -4.46 6.65 18.20
N GLY A 30 -3.76 6.11 19.21
CA GLY A 30 -4.27 5.00 20.03
C GLY A 30 -4.38 3.68 19.26
N TRP A 31 -3.67 3.52 18.14
CA TRP A 31 -3.74 2.30 17.35
C TRP A 31 -2.96 1.15 18.00
N HIS A 32 -3.50 -0.05 17.90
CA HIS A 32 -2.79 -1.29 18.22
C HIS A 32 -2.15 -1.84 16.96
N PHE A 33 -0.95 -2.41 17.09
CA PHE A 33 -0.21 -2.92 15.95
C PHE A 33 0.17 -4.37 16.14
N GLN A 34 -0.07 -5.18 15.11
CA GLN A 34 0.27 -6.59 15.10
C GLN A 34 0.94 -6.98 13.78
N PRO A 35 1.92 -7.91 13.81
CA PRO A 35 2.45 -8.51 12.59
C PRO A 35 1.32 -9.17 11.80
N PHE A 36 1.32 -8.95 10.49
CA PHE A 36 0.41 -9.61 9.56
C PHE A 36 1.20 -10.61 8.72
N PRO A 37 0.74 -11.86 8.61
CA PRO A 37 1.45 -12.92 7.89
C PRO A 37 1.33 -12.73 6.38
N LEU A 38 2.06 -11.75 5.85
CA LEU A 38 2.20 -11.48 4.43
C LEU A 38 3.64 -11.74 4.00
N THR A 39 3.81 -12.53 2.95
CA THR A 39 5.12 -12.77 2.35
C THR A 39 5.56 -11.53 1.58
N MET A 40 6.42 -10.73 2.20
CA MET A 40 6.99 -9.54 1.58
C MET A 40 8.26 -9.88 0.80
N PRO A 41 8.54 -9.20 -0.32
CA PRO A 41 9.88 -9.19 -0.91
C PRO A 41 10.93 -8.83 0.14
N GLY A 42 12.05 -9.55 0.15
CA GLY A 42 13.15 -9.33 1.09
C GLY A 42 12.88 -9.72 2.55
N GLY A 43 11.77 -10.42 2.83
CA GLY A 43 11.53 -11.07 4.13
C GLY A 43 11.06 -10.12 5.25
N GLY A 44 10.64 -8.90 4.90
CA GLY A 44 10.11 -7.95 5.86
C GLY A 44 8.78 -8.37 6.49
N THR A 45 8.53 -7.87 7.70
CA THR A 45 7.25 -8.06 8.38
C THR A 45 6.33 -6.88 8.08
N TYR A 46 5.14 -7.16 7.56
CA TYR A 46 4.07 -6.18 7.43
C TYR A 46 3.33 -6.04 8.76
N TYR A 47 3.00 -4.82 9.18
CA TYR A 47 2.20 -4.57 10.37
C TYR A 47 0.83 -4.01 10.02
N ILE A 48 -0.19 -4.45 10.71
CA ILE A 48 -1.53 -3.85 10.66
C ILE A 48 -1.73 -3.00 11.90
N GLY A 49 -2.10 -1.74 11.70
CA GLY A 49 -2.62 -0.85 12.73
C GLY A 49 -4.14 -0.94 12.81
N SER A 50 -4.69 -1.08 14.01
CA SER A 50 -6.12 -1.24 14.27
C SER A 50 -6.64 -0.23 15.29
N LYS A 51 -7.87 0.24 15.07
CA LYS A 51 -8.67 0.98 16.05
C LYS A 51 -9.71 0.03 16.64
N GLY A 52 -9.48 -0.44 17.87
CA GLY A 52 -10.19 -1.60 18.40
C GLY A 52 -9.91 -2.82 17.50
N ASP A 53 -10.95 -3.55 17.12
CA ASP A 53 -10.83 -4.73 16.24
C ASP A 53 -10.83 -4.38 14.74
N LYS A 54 -10.92 -3.09 14.38
CA LYS A 54 -10.98 -2.65 12.99
C LYS A 54 -9.57 -2.32 12.46
N PRO A 55 -9.06 -3.05 11.46
CA PRO A 55 -7.87 -2.65 10.71
C PRO A 55 -8.09 -1.30 10.03
N VAL A 56 -7.13 -0.39 10.15
CA VAL A 56 -7.23 0.95 9.57
C VAL A 56 -6.07 1.32 8.67
N ILE A 57 -4.88 0.78 8.92
CA ILE A 57 -3.66 1.10 8.17
C ILE A 57 -2.69 -0.06 8.16
N GLY A 58 -1.78 -0.04 7.18
CA GLY A 58 -0.57 -0.84 7.18
C GLY A 58 0.67 -0.07 7.63
N VAL A 59 1.72 -0.79 8.00
CA VAL A 59 3.08 -0.24 8.11
C VAL A 59 4.06 -1.22 7.50
N LEU A 60 4.89 -0.70 6.61
CA LEU A 60 5.87 -1.43 5.84
C LEU A 60 7.27 -0.91 6.15
N ASP A 61 8.19 -1.83 6.42
CA ASP A 61 9.61 -1.52 6.66
C ASP A 61 10.38 -1.46 5.34
N LEU A 62 10.76 -0.24 4.95
CA LEU A 62 11.52 0.00 3.73
C LEU A 62 12.91 -0.63 3.76
N ASN A 63 13.49 -0.93 4.93
CA ASN A 63 14.80 -1.60 5.00
C ASN A 63 14.79 -3.02 4.43
N THR A 64 13.60 -3.57 4.21
CA THR A 64 13.42 -4.95 3.73
C THR A 64 13.08 -5.02 2.25
N LEU A 65 12.80 -3.88 1.60
CA LEU A 65 12.47 -3.85 0.17
C LEU A 65 13.70 -3.48 -0.67
N PRO A 66 13.98 -4.22 -1.76
CA PRO A 66 15.05 -3.86 -2.70
C PRO A 66 14.74 -2.54 -3.41
N ASP A 67 15.79 -1.82 -3.80
CA ASP A 67 15.72 -0.61 -4.62
C ASP A 67 14.90 0.56 -4.02
N THR A 68 14.75 0.61 -2.69
CA THR A 68 13.98 1.67 -2.00
C THR A 68 14.87 2.67 -1.24
N ASP A 69 16.19 2.68 -1.47
CA ASP A 69 17.16 3.54 -0.76
C ASP A 69 16.94 5.03 -0.96
N HIS A 70 16.35 5.40 -2.08
CA HIS A 70 16.01 6.78 -2.41
C HIS A 70 14.64 7.22 -1.85
N MET A 71 13.84 6.30 -1.29
CA MET A 71 12.48 6.61 -0.83
C MET A 71 12.50 7.25 0.57
N ALA A 72 11.94 8.45 0.67
CA ALA A 72 11.64 9.07 1.96
C ALA A 72 10.41 8.39 2.61
N PRO A 73 10.27 8.46 3.96
CA PRO A 73 9.08 7.97 4.64
C PRO A 73 7.82 8.66 4.11
N GLN A 74 6.79 7.88 3.78
CA GLN A 74 5.57 8.41 3.18
C GLN A 74 4.35 7.54 3.47
N TRP A 75 3.18 8.18 3.49
CA TRP A 75 1.90 7.49 3.42
C TRP A 75 1.59 7.13 1.97
N PHE A 76 1.15 5.90 1.74
CA PHE A 76 0.92 5.34 0.42
C PHE A 76 -0.46 4.68 0.36
N SER A 77 -1.26 5.08 -0.61
CA SER A 77 -2.65 4.66 -0.71
C SER A 77 -2.90 3.74 -1.90
N TYR A 78 -3.88 2.85 -1.72
CA TYR A 78 -4.36 1.91 -2.73
C TYR A 78 -5.79 2.27 -3.12
N PHE A 79 -6.02 2.55 -4.40
CA PHE A 79 -7.35 2.86 -4.94
C PHE A 79 -7.93 1.65 -5.64
N ALA A 80 -9.17 1.31 -5.29
CA ALA A 80 -9.82 0.15 -5.86
C ALA A 80 -10.29 0.42 -7.30
N VAL A 81 -10.01 -0.53 -8.19
CA VAL A 81 -10.44 -0.53 -9.59
C VAL A 81 -11.22 -1.81 -9.89
N ARG A 82 -12.08 -1.77 -10.91
CA ARG A 82 -12.92 -2.93 -11.27
C ARG A 82 -12.19 -3.96 -12.12
N ASP A 83 -11.20 -3.47 -12.85
CA ASP A 83 -10.36 -4.18 -13.81
C ASP A 83 -8.99 -3.48 -13.79
N LEU A 84 -7.97 -4.21 -13.36
CA LEU A 84 -6.62 -3.65 -13.19
C LEU A 84 -5.96 -3.36 -14.54
N ASP A 85 -6.12 -4.27 -15.51
CA ASP A 85 -5.46 -4.15 -16.81
C ASP A 85 -6.08 -2.99 -17.61
N ALA A 86 -7.40 -2.81 -17.54
CA ALA A 86 -8.07 -1.66 -18.13
C ALA A 86 -7.65 -0.34 -17.44
N ALA A 87 -7.53 -0.32 -16.11
CA ALA A 87 -7.12 0.87 -15.37
C ALA A 87 -5.67 1.28 -15.67
N LEU A 88 -4.76 0.30 -15.83
CA LEU A 88 -3.36 0.58 -16.18
C LEU A 88 -3.22 1.18 -17.58
N LYS A 89 -3.92 0.63 -18.58
CA LYS A 89 -3.98 1.21 -19.92
C LYS A 89 -4.49 2.65 -19.90
N GLN A 90 -5.51 2.93 -19.09
CA GLN A 90 -6.04 4.28 -18.92
C GLN A 90 -5.05 5.21 -18.21
N SER A 91 -4.34 4.71 -17.20
CA SER A 91 -3.29 5.46 -16.51
C SER A 91 -2.18 5.90 -17.46
N GLU A 92 -1.67 4.97 -18.28
CA GLU A 92 -0.64 5.28 -19.28
C GLU A 92 -1.15 6.27 -20.33
N ALA A 93 -2.36 6.07 -20.86
CA ALA A 93 -2.98 6.98 -21.81
C ALA A 93 -3.20 8.39 -21.25
N ALA A 94 -3.38 8.52 -19.93
CA ALA A 94 -3.52 9.79 -19.22
C ALA A 94 -2.16 10.42 -18.81
N GLY A 95 -1.03 9.81 -19.16
CA GLY A 95 0.31 10.33 -18.85
C GLY A 95 0.92 9.84 -17.54
N GLY A 96 0.32 8.83 -16.91
CA GLY A 96 0.93 8.13 -15.78
C GLY A 96 1.94 7.07 -16.22
N THR A 97 2.71 6.56 -15.27
CA THR A 97 3.75 5.54 -15.48
C THR A 97 3.49 4.33 -14.60
N ILE A 98 3.67 3.12 -15.14
CA ILE A 98 3.64 1.89 -14.35
C ILE A 98 5.01 1.68 -13.70
N GLN A 99 5.10 1.89 -12.39
CA GLN A 99 6.34 1.69 -11.61
C GLN A 99 6.59 0.21 -11.30
N ARG A 100 5.51 -0.51 -10.98
CA ARG A 100 5.56 -1.94 -10.74
C ARG A 100 4.41 -2.62 -11.48
N PRO A 101 4.71 -3.56 -12.38
CA PRO A 101 3.68 -4.34 -13.07
C PRO A 101 2.76 -5.08 -12.10
N PRO A 102 1.56 -5.48 -12.54
CA PRO A 102 0.63 -6.24 -11.72
C PRO A 102 1.25 -7.45 -11.02
N PHE A 103 0.96 -7.61 -9.74
CA PHE A 103 1.33 -8.78 -8.94
C PHE A 103 0.19 -9.17 -8.00
N GLU A 104 0.15 -10.46 -7.65
CA GLU A 104 -0.84 -11.01 -6.73
C GLU A 104 -0.41 -10.83 -5.28
N VAL A 105 -1.36 -10.49 -4.43
CA VAL A 105 -1.23 -10.52 -2.98
C VAL A 105 -2.23 -11.54 -2.44
N PRO A 106 -1.76 -12.72 -1.96
CA PRO A 106 -2.65 -13.80 -1.55
C PRO A 106 -3.75 -13.34 -0.62
N HIS A 107 -5.00 -13.70 -0.95
CA HIS A 107 -6.23 -13.35 -0.20
C HIS A 107 -6.61 -11.87 -0.16
N ILE A 108 -5.79 -10.96 -0.70
CA ILE A 108 -6.07 -9.51 -0.71
C ILE A 108 -6.55 -9.06 -2.10
N GLY A 109 -5.85 -9.46 -3.16
CA GLY A 109 -6.19 -9.10 -4.53
C GLY A 109 -4.97 -8.90 -5.42
N ARG A 110 -5.20 -8.33 -6.60
CA ARG A 110 -4.15 -8.03 -7.59
C ARG A 110 -3.85 -6.54 -7.56
N ILE A 111 -2.57 -6.20 -7.45
CA ILE A 111 -2.08 -4.83 -7.23
C ILE A 111 -1.11 -4.44 -8.34
N ALA A 112 -1.11 -3.17 -8.74
CA ALA A 112 -0.03 -2.55 -9.50
C ALA A 112 0.33 -1.21 -8.87
N ILE A 113 1.59 -0.76 -9.04
CA ILE A 113 2.05 0.54 -8.55
C ILE A 113 2.24 1.47 -9.73
N VAL A 114 1.63 2.64 -9.66
CA VAL A 114 1.69 3.66 -10.71
C VAL A 114 2.17 4.99 -10.13
N THR A 115 2.68 5.86 -10.99
CA THR A 115 2.89 7.28 -10.71
C THR A 115 1.98 8.07 -11.62
N ASP A 116 1.21 9.00 -11.07
CA ASP A 116 0.37 9.89 -11.85
C ASP A 116 1.20 10.97 -12.59
N PRO A 117 0.61 11.73 -13.52
CA PRO A 117 1.31 12.76 -14.27
C PRO A 117 1.89 13.90 -13.42
N THR A 118 1.48 14.02 -12.15
CA THR A 118 2.02 15.02 -11.21
C THR A 118 3.23 14.52 -10.43
N GLY A 119 3.56 13.23 -10.56
CA GLY A 119 4.66 12.58 -9.86
C GLY A 119 4.25 11.86 -8.57
N ALA A 120 2.96 11.82 -8.23
CA ALA A 120 2.50 11.12 -7.02
C ALA A 120 2.36 9.61 -7.28
N SER A 121 2.98 8.79 -6.43
CA SER A 121 2.88 7.33 -6.53
C SER A 121 1.72 6.79 -5.71
N LEU A 122 0.98 5.83 -6.27
CA LEU A 122 -0.13 5.14 -5.61
C LEU A 122 -0.29 3.71 -6.12
N GLY A 123 -1.02 2.90 -5.36
CA GLY A 123 -1.39 1.55 -5.76
C GLY A 123 -2.78 1.53 -6.42
N LEU A 124 -2.93 0.74 -7.47
CA LEU A 124 -4.24 0.33 -7.98
C LEU A 124 -4.48 -1.12 -7.57
N ILE A 125 -5.67 -1.42 -7.05
CA ILE A 125 -6.01 -2.77 -6.56
C ILE A 125 -7.35 -3.25 -7.13
N VAL A 126 -7.38 -4.50 -7.59
CA VAL A 126 -8.63 -5.25 -7.74
C VAL A 126 -8.72 -6.19 -6.53
N PRO A 127 -9.67 -5.99 -5.61
CA PRO A 127 -9.85 -6.88 -4.47
C PRO A 127 -10.22 -8.30 -4.91
N ALA A 128 -9.76 -9.29 -4.15
CA ALA A 128 -10.14 -10.69 -4.31
C ALA A 128 -11.63 -10.94 -3.99
#